data_AF-A0A4S8LF60-F1
#
_entry.id   AF-A0A4S8LF60-F1
#
_cell.length_a   1.000
_cell.length_b   1.000
_cell.length_c   1.000
_cell.angle_alpha   90.00
_cell.angle_beta   90.00
_cell.angle_gamma   90.00
#
_symmetry.space_group_name_H-M   'P 1'
#
loop_
_entity.id
_entity.type
_entity.pdbx_description
1 polymer ?
#
loop_
_entity_poly.entity_id
_entity_poly.type
_entity_poly.pdbx_seq_one_letter_code
_entity_poly.pdbx_strand_id
1 'polypeptide(L)' 'SPDGGGIRGVSELIVLHEIMVRVQDKKNLSDLPKPCEYFHLIGGTSTGGLIAIMLGRLEMSTEDALKQ' A
#
# COMPACT_ATOMS: atom_id res chain seq x y z
N SER A 1 -9.36 -0.77 23.11
CA SER A 1 -8.01 -1.07 22.58
C SER A 1 -7.82 -0.45 21.19
N PRO A 2 -7.61 0.88 21.09
CA PRO A 2 -7.57 1.57 19.78
C PRO A 2 -6.15 1.64 19.18
N ASP A 3 -5.09 1.53 19.99
CA ASP A 3 -3.75 1.98 19.55
C ASP A 3 -2.93 0.90 18.83
N GLY A 4 -3.34 -0.37 18.92
CA GLY A 4 -2.63 -1.46 18.26
C GLY A 4 -2.92 -1.60 16.77
N GLY A 5 -4.14 -1.22 16.32
CA GLY A 5 -4.57 -1.39 14.93
C GLY A 5 -3.95 -0.37 13.97
N GLY A 6 -3.81 0.89 14.42
CA GLY A 6 -3.29 1.97 13.59
C GLY A 6 -1.80 1.81 13.27
N ILE A 7 -0.97 1.58 14.29
CA ILE A 7 0.49 1.45 14.13
C ILE A 7 0.86 0.25 13.25
N ARG A 8 0.13 -0.87 13.40
CA ARG A 8 0.33 -2.07 12.57
C ARG A 8 -0.04 -1.81 11.10
N GLY A 9 -1.14 -1.12 10.83
CA GLY A 9 -1.52 -0.76 9.46
C GLY A 9 -0.53 0.18 8.77
N VAL A 10 0.01 1.16 9.51
CA VAL A 10 1.08 2.02 8.97
C VAL A 10 2.34 1.22 8.64
N SER A 11 2.69 0.25 9.50
CA SER A 11 3.85 -0.62 9.26
C SER A 11 3.66 -1.49 8.02
N GLU A 12 2.47 -2.06 7.81
CA GLU A 12 2.12 -2.83 6.60
C GLU A 12 2.23 -1.97 5.34
N LEU A 13 1.76 -0.72 5.40
CA LEU A 13 1.81 0.21 4.28
C LEU A 13 3.24 0.67 3.95
N ILE A 14 4.09 0.87 4.97
CA ILE A 14 5.53 1.14 4.78
C ILE A 14 6.21 -0.04 4.10
N VAL A 15 5.96 -1.27 4.56
CA VAL A 15 6.53 -2.47 3.93
C VAL A 15 6.09 -2.58 2.46
N LEU A 16 4.82 -2.31 2.17
CA LEU A 16 4.32 -2.32 0.80
C LEU A 16 4.94 -1.20 -0.05
N HIS A 17 5.09 0.01 0.49
CA HIS A 17 5.77 1.12 -0.19
C HIS A 17 7.20 0.74 -0.58
N GLU A 18 7.96 0.16 0.34
CA GLU A 18 9.31 -0.32 0.13
C GLU A 18 9.41 -1.42 -0.96
N ILE A 19 8.37 -2.24 -1.09
CA ILE A 19 8.25 -3.21 -2.19
C ILE A 19 8.05 -2.48 -3.52
N MET A 20 7.15 -1.49 -3.58
CA MET A 20 6.87 -0.74 -4.81
C MET A 20 8.09 0.07 -5.27
N VAL A 21 8.86 0.65 -4.35
CA VAL A 21 10.13 1.34 -4.66
C VAL A 21 11.14 0.37 -5.29
N ARG A 22 11.27 -0.85 -4.75
CA ARG A 22 12.14 -1.88 -5.33
C ARG A 22 11.68 -2.33 -6.72
N VAL A 23 10.37 -2.34 -6.96
CA VAL A 23 9.82 -2.65 -8.29
C VAL A 23 10.16 -1.52 -9.27
N GLN A 24 10.00 -0.26 -8.86
CA GLN A 24 10.38 0.90 -9.66
C GLN A 24 11.84 0.81 -10.12
N ASP A 25 12.76 0.59 -9.16
CA ASP A 25 14.20 0.48 -9.43
C ASP A 25 14.52 -0.71 -10.34
N LYS A 26 14.02 -1.91 -10.01
CA LYS A 26 14.29 -3.13 -10.80
C LYS A 26 13.76 -3.08 -12.24
N LYS A 27 12.68 -2.33 -12.47
CA LYS A 27 12.08 -2.16 -13.80
C LYS A 27 12.49 -0.86 -14.49
N ASN A 28 13.30 -0.04 -13.83
CA ASN A 28 13.75 1.26 -14.30
C ASN A 28 12.57 2.16 -14.74
N LEU A 29 11.52 2.20 -13.91
CA LEU A 29 10.31 2.99 -14.16
C LEU A 29 10.53 4.45 -13.77
N SER A 30 9.96 5.38 -14.55
CA SER A 30 10.01 6.82 -14.27
C SER A 30 9.31 7.18 -12.96
N ASP A 31 8.21 6.50 -12.67
CA ASP A 31 7.30 6.81 -11.57
C ASP A 31 7.09 5.58 -10.68
N LEU A 32 6.72 5.84 -9.43
CA LEU A 32 6.40 4.77 -8.49
C LEU A 32 5.13 4.03 -8.97
N PRO A 33 5.23 2.72 -9.27
CA PRO A 33 4.09 1.98 -9.79
C PRO A 33 2.98 1.85 -8.74
N LYS A 34 1.73 1.79 -9.20
CA LYS A 34 0.59 1.59 -8.32
C LYS A 34 0.45 0.12 -7.95
N PRO A 35 0.08 -0.21 -6.69
CA PRO A 35 -0.11 -1.61 -6.30
C PRO A 35 -1.14 -2.36 -7.16
N CYS A 36 -2.22 -1.71 -7.60
CA CYS A 36 -3.25 -2.34 -8.43
C CYS A 36 -2.74 -2.83 -9.80
N GLU A 37 -1.61 -2.32 -10.29
CA GLU A 37 -1.00 -2.79 -11.56
C GLU A 37 -0.22 -4.10 -11.39
N TYR A 38 0.09 -4.49 -10.15
CA TYR A 38 0.93 -5.63 -9.80
C TYR A 38 0.18 -6.69 -9.00
N PHE A 39 -0.84 -6.28 -8.25
CA PHE A 39 -1.65 -7.14 -7.39
C PHE A 39 -3.09 -7.13 -7.88
N HIS A 40 -3.52 -8.24 -8.50
CA HIS A 40 -4.90 -8.45 -8.93
C HIS A 40 -5.90 -8.55 -7.75
N LEU A 41 -5.39 -8.82 -6.55
CA LEU A 41 -6.16 -8.89 -5.32
C LEU A 41 -5.35 -8.28 -4.18
N ILE A 42 -5.95 -7.34 -3.47
CA ILE A 42 -5.43 -6.81 -2.21
C ILE A 42 -6.49 -7.14 -1.15
N GLY A 43 -6.08 -7.85 -0.11
CA GLY A 43 -6.96 -8.30 0.96
C GLY A 43 -6.37 -7.99 2.32
N GLY A 44 -7.23 -7.66 3.27
CA GLY A 44 -6.85 -7.44 4.66
C GLY A 44 -8.08 -7.35 5.56
N THR A 45 -7.89 -7.62 6.85
CA THR A 45 -8.94 -7.50 7.87
C THR A 45 -8.60 -6.36 8.83
N SER A 46 -9.61 -5.65 9.35
CA SER A 46 -9.40 -4.44 10.17
C SER A 46 -8.68 -3.35 9.35
N THR A 47 -7.55 -2.79 9.82
CA THR A 47 -6.80 -1.73 9.12
C THR A 47 -6.33 -2.15 7.72
N GLY A 48 -5.97 -3.43 7.55
CA GLY A 48 -5.62 -3.98 6.23
C GLY A 48 -6.77 -3.94 5.21
N GLY A 49 -8.03 -3.89 5.68
CA GLY A 49 -9.20 -3.74 4.82
C GLY A 49 -9.34 -2.31 4.26
N LEU A 50 -8.98 -1.29 5.03
CA LEU A 50 -8.91 0.09 4.56
C LEU A 50 -7.79 0.26 3.53
N ILE A 51 -6.62 -0.33 3.80
CA ILE A 51 -5.49 -0.37 2.85
C ILE A 51 -5.90 -1.06 1.54
N ALA A 52 -6.62 -2.18 1.63
CA ALA A 52 -7.14 -2.88 0.46
C ALA A 52 -8.12 -2.02 -0.37
N ILE A 53 -8.96 -1.21 0.28
CA ILE A 53 -9.85 -0.27 -0.42
C ILE A 53 -9.05 0.86 -1.07
N MET A 54 -8.13 1.48 -0.34
CA MET A 54 -7.32 2.60 -0.84
C MET A 54 -6.49 2.19 -2.07
N LEU A 55 -5.81 1.05 -2.00
CA LEU A 55 -4.90 0.62 -3.05
C LEU A 55 -5.61 -0.15 -4.18
N GLY A 56 -6.67 -0.89 -3.86
CA GLY A 56 -7.40 -1.70 -4.82
C GLY A 56 -8.56 -0.95 -5.48
N ARG A 57 -9.49 -0.38 -4.70
CA ARG A 57 -10.68 0.29 -5.24
C ARG A 57 -10.48 1.74 -5.62
N LEU A 58 -9.67 2.48 -4.83
CA LEU A 58 -9.38 3.89 -5.11
C LEU A 58 -8.12 4.06 -5.97
N GLU A 59 -7.41 2.97 -6.26
CA GLU A 59 -6.20 2.95 -7.09
C GLU A 59 -5.16 4.01 -6.65
N MET A 60 -5.07 4.23 -5.34
CA MET A 60 -4.12 5.15 -4.73
C MET A 60 -2.70 4.61 -4.83
N SER A 61 -1.73 5.50 -4.95
CA SER A 61 -0.33 5.13 -4.73
C SER A 61 -0.09 4.82 -3.25
N THR A 62 1.00 4.11 -2.95
CA THR A 62 1.40 3.90 -1.55
C THR A 62 1.74 5.21 -0.83
N GLU A 63 2.19 6.24 -1.56
CA GLU A 63 2.48 7.55 -0.98
C GLU A 63 1.20 8.29 -0.58
N ASP A 64 0.16 8.23 -1.41
CA ASP A 64 -1.13 8.86 -1.10
C ASP A 64 -1.79 8.19 0.11
N ALA A 65 -1.66 6.87 0.20
CA ALA A 65 -2.20 6.11 1.33
C ALA A 65 -1.45 6.40 2.65
N LEU A 66 -0.15 6.72 2.59
CA LEU A 66 0.67 7.07 3.77
C LEU A 66 0.39 8.48 4.31
N LYS A 67 -0.26 9.35 3.52
CA LYS A 67 -0.58 10.74 3.88
C LYS A 67 -1.95 10.90 4.56
N GLN A 68 -2.71 9.80 4.72
CA GLN A 68 -4.01 9.76 5.41
C GLN A 68 -3.83 9.53 6.91
#